data_AF-A0A094DGZ8-F1
#
_entry.id   AF-A0A094DGZ8-F1
#
_cell.length_a   1.000
_cell.length_b   1.000
_cell.length_c   1.000
_cell.angle_alpha   90.00
_cell.angle_beta   90.00
_cell.angle_gamma   90.00
#
_symmetry.space_group_name_H-M   'P 1'
#
loop_
_entity.id
_entity.type
_entity.pdbx_description
1 polymer ?
#
loop_
_entity_poly.entity_id
_entity_poly.type
_entity_poly.pdbx_seq_one_letter_code
_entity_poly.pdbx_strand_id
1 'polypeptide(L)'
;TPEHRALAALFSSSITDGGLFARCAMLIPTSLPLFKDPRFTADRAAMSGRPWSAAFLERARPEALVEVRAAIAALENGLLADGRNWLLNTPQPTSVDIEAVWPLHWVIGMPGAIPAEVASAESFPKVFAWVKRFDGAVGAARKKSGKAKALKGFEAAEKIFGSEWAEQVKGVDERDPVGLKTGQEVIVHPTDSGVTHKDRGTLVGLDGEEIVIEVKTEKGTVRVHAPRHGFRVFAAQEETKL
;
A
#
# COMPACT_ATOMS: atom_id res chain seq x y z
N THR A 1 -9.77 -6.84 18.79
CA THR A 1 -10.92 -6.13 19.37
C THR A 1 -11.28 -4.95 18.47
N PRO A 2 -12.38 -4.20 18.70
CA PRO A 2 -12.66 -2.97 17.96
C PRO A 2 -11.49 -1.98 17.94
N GLU A 3 -10.78 -1.84 19.06
CA GLU A 3 -9.60 -0.96 19.19
C GLU A 3 -8.46 -1.41 18.29
N HIS A 4 -8.23 -2.72 18.17
CA HIS A 4 -7.21 -3.25 17.26
C HIS A 4 -7.50 -2.91 15.80
N ARG A 5 -8.78 -3.02 15.39
CA ARG A 5 -9.20 -2.69 14.03
C ARG A 5 -9.05 -1.19 13.77
N ALA A 6 -9.48 -0.36 14.71
CA ALA A 6 -9.33 1.09 14.60
C ALA A 6 -7.85 1.50 14.50
N LEU A 7 -6.98 0.94 15.34
CA LEU A 7 -5.56 1.27 15.30
C LEU A 7 -4.87 0.76 14.01
N ALA A 8 -5.24 -0.43 13.53
CA ALA A 8 -4.75 -0.93 12.24
C ALA A 8 -5.15 -0.01 11.09
N ALA A 9 -6.41 0.42 11.04
CA ALA A 9 -6.90 1.36 10.03
C ALA A 9 -6.18 2.72 10.11
N LEU A 10 -5.93 3.23 11.32
CA LEU A 10 -5.17 4.47 11.52
C LEU A 10 -3.73 4.36 11.01
N PHE A 11 -3.04 3.24 11.26
CA PHE A 11 -1.71 3.02 10.71
C PHE A 11 -1.73 2.90 9.19
N SER A 12 -2.69 2.14 8.65
CA SER A 12 -2.85 1.95 7.21
C SER A 12 -3.02 3.30 6.49
N SER A 13 -3.94 4.15 6.99
CA SER A 13 -4.16 5.49 6.46
C SER A 13 -2.97 6.43 6.70
N SER A 14 -2.39 6.46 7.91
CA SER A 14 -1.25 7.32 8.20
C SER A 14 -0.01 6.98 7.37
N ILE A 15 0.20 5.71 7.03
CA ILE A 15 1.38 5.27 6.29
C ILE A 15 1.21 5.52 4.79
N THR A 16 0.01 5.22 4.28
CA THR A 16 -0.32 5.37 2.86
C THR A 16 -0.63 6.82 2.54
N ASP A 17 -1.65 7.39 3.17
CA ASP A 17 -2.17 8.74 2.89
C ASP A 17 -1.34 9.83 3.57
N GLY A 18 -0.88 9.56 4.81
CA GLY A 18 -0.06 10.49 5.58
C GLY A 18 1.35 10.70 5.02
N GLY A 19 1.70 9.97 3.96
CA GLY A 19 2.89 10.22 3.15
C GLY A 19 4.17 9.56 3.66
N LEU A 20 4.15 8.82 4.78
CA LEU A 20 5.35 8.14 5.29
C LEU A 20 5.94 7.20 4.25
N PHE A 21 5.11 6.40 3.56
CA PHE A 21 5.58 5.56 2.46
C PHE A 21 6.26 6.38 1.36
N ALA A 22 5.63 7.49 0.94
CA ALA A 22 6.17 8.35 -0.10
C ALA A 22 7.51 8.98 0.31
N ARG A 23 7.76 9.22 1.61
CA ARG A 23 9.05 9.67 2.16
C ARG A 23 10.06 8.53 2.20
N CYS A 24 9.68 7.34 2.65
CA CYS A 24 10.53 6.15 2.58
C CYS A 24 11.00 5.86 1.15
N ALA A 25 10.13 6.03 0.15
CA ALA A 25 10.49 5.86 -1.25
C ALA A 25 11.54 6.87 -1.75
N MET A 26 11.63 8.07 -1.15
CA MET A 26 12.69 9.04 -1.44
C MET A 26 14.03 8.70 -0.77
N LEU A 27 14.05 7.69 0.11
CA LEU A 27 15.26 7.22 0.77
C LEU A 27 15.97 6.10 0.00
N ILE A 28 15.41 5.61 -1.10
CA ILE A 28 16.08 4.62 -1.95
C ILE A 28 17.44 5.18 -2.42
N PRO A 29 18.58 4.51 -2.14
CA PRO A 29 19.89 5.01 -2.52
C PRO A 29 20.01 5.19 -4.03
N THR A 30 20.42 6.39 -4.46
CA THR A 30 20.53 6.70 -5.90
C THR A 30 21.71 5.99 -6.58
N SER A 31 22.60 5.38 -5.79
CA SER A 31 23.68 4.51 -6.26
C SER A 31 23.19 3.15 -6.79
N LEU A 32 21.94 2.76 -6.50
CA LEU A 32 21.39 1.50 -6.98
C LEU A 32 21.23 1.48 -8.51
N PRO A 33 21.45 0.32 -9.17
CA PRO A 33 21.37 0.21 -10.64
C PRO A 33 20.05 0.68 -11.26
N LEU A 34 18.96 0.64 -10.50
CA LEU A 34 17.63 1.06 -10.96
C LEU A 34 17.56 2.53 -11.41
N PHE A 35 18.38 3.42 -10.85
CA PHE A 35 18.43 4.83 -11.29
C PHE A 35 19.20 5.04 -12.59
N LYS A 36 19.87 4.00 -13.10
CA LYS A 36 20.49 4.01 -14.42
C LYS A 36 19.52 3.55 -15.52
N ASP A 37 18.38 2.94 -15.16
CA ASP A 37 17.36 2.54 -16.13
C ASP A 37 16.35 3.69 -16.35
N PRO A 38 16.34 4.35 -17.52
CA PRO A 38 15.40 5.42 -17.80
C PRO A 38 13.94 4.94 -17.81
N ARG A 39 13.68 3.65 -18.07
CA ARG A 39 12.32 3.10 -18.03
C ARG A 39 11.78 3.08 -16.61
N PHE A 40 12.63 2.72 -15.64
CA PHE A 40 12.24 2.72 -14.24
C PHE A 40 11.89 4.14 -13.77
N THR A 41 12.75 5.13 -14.06
CA THR A 41 12.50 6.51 -13.59
C THR A 41 11.32 7.16 -14.31
N ALA A 42 11.12 6.87 -15.60
CA ALA A 42 9.94 7.33 -16.34
C ALA A 42 8.64 6.72 -15.80
N ASP A 43 8.63 5.41 -15.54
CA ASP A 43 7.48 4.71 -14.95
C ASP A 43 7.11 5.29 -13.58
N ARG A 44 8.09 5.45 -12.69
CA ARG A 44 7.84 6.03 -11.36
C ARG A 44 7.41 7.50 -11.42
N ALA A 45 7.93 8.26 -12.39
CA ALA A 45 7.50 9.63 -12.61
C ALA A 45 6.04 9.72 -13.08
N ALA A 46 5.65 8.87 -14.04
CA ALA A 46 4.27 8.77 -14.51
C ALA A 46 3.32 8.33 -13.37
N MET A 47 3.71 7.31 -12.61
CA MET A 47 2.92 6.79 -11.50
C MET A 47 2.74 7.83 -10.38
N SER A 48 3.79 8.53 -9.98
CA SER A 48 3.74 9.43 -8.81
C SER A 48 3.44 10.90 -9.14
N GLY A 49 3.37 11.26 -10.42
CA GLY A 49 3.15 12.65 -10.87
C GLY A 49 4.28 13.62 -10.55
N ARG A 50 5.47 13.12 -10.15
CA ARG A 50 6.65 13.93 -9.78
C ARG A 50 7.92 13.37 -10.41
N PRO A 51 8.98 14.18 -10.60
CA PRO A 51 10.25 13.67 -11.12
C PRO A 51 10.83 12.55 -10.24
N TRP A 52 11.44 11.55 -10.87
CA TRP A 52 12.08 10.40 -10.20
C TRP A 52 13.56 10.23 -10.57
N SER A 53 14.21 11.31 -11.02
CA SER A 53 15.64 11.29 -11.31
C SER A 53 16.46 11.18 -10.02
N ALA A 54 17.67 10.63 -10.12
CA ALA A 54 18.61 10.59 -8.99
C ALA A 54 18.82 11.98 -8.36
N ALA A 55 19.01 13.01 -9.19
CA ALA A 55 19.18 14.39 -8.71
C ALA A 55 17.94 14.93 -7.97
N PHE A 56 16.72 14.53 -8.36
CA PHE A 56 15.52 14.90 -7.62
C PHE A 56 15.49 14.23 -6.25
N LEU A 57 15.76 12.92 -6.19
CA LEU A 57 15.75 12.18 -4.93
C LEU A 57 16.82 12.68 -3.96
N GLU A 58 18.05 12.91 -4.43
CA GLU A 58 19.13 13.47 -3.57
C GLU A 58 18.73 14.82 -2.99
N ARG A 59 18.06 15.68 -3.78
CA ARG A 59 17.57 16.97 -3.28
C ARG A 59 16.46 16.83 -2.24
N ALA A 60 15.56 15.85 -2.39
CA ALA A 60 14.43 15.62 -1.48
C ALA A 60 14.78 14.74 -0.27
N ARG A 61 15.99 14.16 -0.26
CA ARG A 61 16.46 13.20 0.74
C ARG A 61 16.51 13.78 2.15
N PRO A 62 17.03 15.01 2.40
CA PRO A 62 17.07 15.57 3.75
C PRO A 62 15.68 15.66 4.40
N GLU A 63 14.67 16.16 3.68
CA GLU A 63 13.30 16.24 4.18
C GLU A 63 12.70 14.86 4.43
N ALA A 64 12.97 13.89 3.55
CA ALA A 64 12.52 12.52 3.75
C ALA A 64 13.15 11.88 5.00
N LEU A 65 14.43 12.16 5.29
CA LEU A 65 15.11 11.67 6.49
C LEU A 65 14.51 12.28 7.76
N VAL A 66 14.13 13.56 7.74
CA VAL A 66 13.45 14.21 8.87
C VAL A 66 12.14 13.51 9.20
N GLU A 67 11.29 13.28 8.19
CA GLU A 67 9.99 12.63 8.37
C GLU A 67 10.12 11.19 8.86
N VAL A 68 11.02 10.40 8.26
CA VAL A 68 11.22 9.01 8.66
C VAL A 68 11.82 8.92 10.07
N ARG A 69 12.75 9.81 10.43
CA ARG A 69 13.29 9.88 11.80
C ARG A 69 12.21 10.26 12.80
N ALA A 70 11.31 11.20 12.46
CA ALA A 70 10.19 11.56 13.32
C ALA A 70 9.24 10.39 13.55
N ALA A 71 8.91 9.62 12.51
CA ALA A 71 8.09 8.41 12.64
C ALA A 71 8.75 7.34 13.52
N ILE A 72 10.06 7.10 13.35
CA ILE A 72 10.83 6.19 14.21
C ILE A 72 10.80 6.70 15.67
N ALA A 73 11.05 7.99 15.90
CA ALA A 73 11.04 8.58 17.24
C ALA A 73 9.66 8.50 17.90
N ALA A 74 8.58 8.67 17.15
CA ALA A 74 7.21 8.56 17.66
C ALA A 74 6.89 7.14 18.12
N LEU A 75 7.36 6.11 17.42
CA LEU A 75 7.22 4.72 17.85
C LEU A 75 8.12 4.40 19.05
N GLU A 76 9.39 4.81 19.01
CA GLU A 76 10.40 4.56 20.04
C GLU A 76 10.01 5.14 21.42
N ASN A 77 9.46 6.35 21.41
CA ASN A 77 9.09 7.11 22.60
C ASN A 77 7.59 7.07 22.90
N GLY A 78 6.78 6.48 22.01
CA GLY A 78 5.35 6.31 22.16
C GLY A 78 5.00 4.84 22.41
N LEU A 79 4.45 4.17 21.39
CA LEU A 79 3.89 2.82 21.53
C LEU A 79 4.88 1.78 22.03
N LEU A 80 6.18 1.92 21.75
CA LEU A 80 7.21 0.99 22.21
C LEU A 80 7.92 1.45 23.49
N ALA A 81 7.57 2.61 24.05
CA ALA A 81 8.32 3.25 25.14
C ALA A 81 8.48 2.37 26.39
N ASP A 82 7.47 1.54 26.68
CA ASP A 82 7.45 0.61 27.82
C ASP A 82 8.21 -0.71 27.58
N GLY A 83 8.87 -0.85 26.43
CA GLY A 83 9.65 -2.04 26.10
C GLY A 83 8.81 -3.25 25.66
N ARG A 84 7.53 -3.06 25.33
CA ARG A 84 6.69 -4.14 24.79
C ARG A 84 7.27 -4.77 23.53
N ASN A 85 6.93 -6.04 23.31
CA ASN A 85 7.43 -6.78 22.14
C ASN A 85 6.71 -6.40 20.84
N TRP A 86 5.39 -6.21 20.90
CA TRP A 86 4.48 -5.90 19.79
C TRP A 86 3.61 -4.70 20.16
N LEU A 87 3.13 -3.96 19.17
CA LEU A 87 2.50 -2.65 19.40
C LEU A 87 1.29 -2.73 20.34
N LEU A 88 0.53 -3.82 20.28
CA LEU A 88 -0.63 -4.07 21.14
C LEU A 88 -0.34 -4.90 22.40
N ASN A 89 0.94 -5.13 22.72
CA ASN A 89 1.38 -5.95 23.84
C ASN A 89 0.76 -7.37 23.86
N THR A 90 0.53 -7.94 22.68
CA THR A 90 0.04 -9.30 22.47
C THR A 90 1.19 -10.31 22.47
N PRO A 91 0.96 -11.63 22.60
CA PRO A 91 2.03 -12.63 22.48
C PRO A 91 2.64 -12.79 21.08
N GLN A 92 1.92 -12.36 20.04
CA GLN A 92 2.27 -12.49 18.62
C GLN A 92 2.00 -11.17 17.90
N PRO A 93 2.65 -10.89 16.75
CA PRO A 93 2.34 -9.70 15.97
C PRO A 93 0.89 -9.72 15.51
N THR A 94 0.31 -8.54 15.38
CA THR A 94 -1.07 -8.34 14.93
C THR A 94 -1.10 -7.61 13.59
N SER A 95 -2.28 -7.42 13.01
CA SER A 95 -2.44 -6.53 11.85
C SER A 95 -1.94 -5.11 12.12
N VAL A 96 -2.01 -4.62 13.37
CA VAL A 96 -1.44 -3.31 13.73
C VAL A 96 0.06 -3.28 13.51
N ASP A 97 0.78 -4.33 13.89
CA ASP A 97 2.22 -4.43 13.64
C ASP A 97 2.49 -4.49 12.12
N ILE A 98 1.71 -5.26 11.37
CA ILE A 98 1.86 -5.38 9.91
C ILE A 98 1.69 -4.02 9.23
N GLU A 99 0.59 -3.32 9.52
CA GLU A 99 0.30 -2.00 8.96
C GLU A 99 1.40 -1.00 9.33
N ALA A 100 1.86 -0.99 10.58
CA ALA A 100 2.85 -0.03 11.06
C ALA A 100 4.28 -0.27 10.54
N VAL A 101 4.68 -1.54 10.40
CA VAL A 101 6.11 -1.90 10.27
C VAL A 101 6.62 -1.85 8.84
N TRP A 102 5.78 -2.16 7.85
CA TRP A 102 6.26 -2.45 6.50
C TRP A 102 7.10 -1.34 5.84
N PRO A 103 6.81 -0.02 5.96
CA PRO A 103 7.64 0.98 5.32
C PRO A 103 9.00 1.10 6.03
N LEU A 104 9.04 0.92 7.35
CA LEU A 104 10.25 0.97 8.16
C LEU A 104 11.09 -0.30 8.00
N HIS A 105 10.48 -1.48 7.97
CA HIS A 105 11.15 -2.74 7.66
C HIS A 105 11.85 -2.65 6.31
N TRP A 106 11.20 -2.04 5.31
CA TRP A 106 11.79 -1.82 3.99
C TRP A 106 13.04 -0.92 4.04
N VAL A 107 12.95 0.28 4.61
CA VAL A 107 14.09 1.23 4.59
C VAL A 107 15.19 0.89 5.61
N ILE A 108 14.86 0.29 6.75
CA ILE A 108 15.88 -0.21 7.71
C ILE A 108 16.60 -1.42 7.12
N GLY A 109 15.88 -2.28 6.39
CA GLY A 109 16.45 -3.44 5.70
C GLY A 109 17.22 -3.10 4.42
N MET A 110 17.17 -1.86 3.94
CA MET A 110 17.84 -1.42 2.72
C MET A 110 19.15 -0.70 3.04
N PRO A 111 20.33 -1.31 2.75
CA PRO A 111 21.61 -0.68 3.02
C PRO A 111 21.73 0.70 2.38
N GLY A 112 22.11 1.70 3.17
CA GLY A 112 22.29 3.08 2.73
C GLY A 112 21.00 3.91 2.65
N ALA A 113 19.82 3.33 2.89
CA ALA A 113 18.57 4.11 2.87
C ALA A 113 18.47 5.05 4.09
N ILE A 114 18.83 4.56 5.29
CA ILE A 114 18.90 5.37 6.50
C ILE A 114 20.37 5.42 6.98
N PRO A 115 21.01 6.61 7.02
CA PRO A 115 22.31 6.78 7.64
C PRO A 115 22.24 6.58 9.17
N ALA A 116 23.29 6.01 9.77
CA ALA A 116 23.32 5.64 11.19
C ALA A 116 23.20 6.87 12.12
N GLU A 117 23.69 8.02 11.69
CA GLU A 117 23.56 9.31 12.38
C GLU A 117 22.12 9.83 12.45
N VAL A 118 21.25 9.37 11.53
CA VAL A 118 19.83 9.71 11.52
C VAL A 118 19.06 8.77 12.44
N ALA A 119 19.23 7.46 12.25
CA ALA A 119 18.66 6.44 13.11
C ALA A 119 19.44 5.12 13.03
N SER A 120 19.68 4.51 14.19
CA SER A 120 20.42 3.25 14.34
C SER A 120 19.86 2.43 15.51
N ALA A 121 20.36 1.21 15.67
CA ALA A 121 19.97 0.36 16.81
C ALA A 121 20.46 0.93 18.16
N GLU A 122 21.50 1.78 18.17
CA GLU A 122 22.00 2.46 19.35
C GLU A 122 21.13 3.67 19.73
N SER A 123 20.63 4.42 18.74
CA SER A 123 19.80 5.61 18.96
C SER A 123 18.31 5.32 19.11
N PHE A 124 17.80 4.28 18.44
CA PHE A 124 16.39 3.85 18.48
C PHE A 124 16.27 2.33 18.75
N PRO A 125 16.76 1.84 19.91
CA PRO A 125 16.89 0.41 20.18
C PRO A 125 15.56 -0.35 20.14
N LYS A 126 14.45 0.25 20.58
CA LYS A 126 13.17 -0.45 20.68
C LYS A 126 12.55 -0.67 19.30
N VAL A 127 12.58 0.34 18.42
CA VAL A 127 12.10 0.23 17.04
C VAL A 127 12.93 -0.77 16.23
N PHE A 128 14.27 -0.68 16.28
CA PHE A 128 15.13 -1.62 15.55
C PHE A 128 14.96 -3.05 16.07
N ALA A 129 14.81 -3.24 17.38
CA ALA A 129 14.51 -4.54 17.95
C ALA A 129 13.12 -5.06 17.53
N TRP A 130 12.10 -4.20 17.47
CA TRP A 130 10.75 -4.54 16.98
C TRP A 130 10.76 -4.97 15.51
N VAL A 131 11.43 -4.22 14.63
CA VAL A 131 11.59 -4.58 13.20
C VAL A 131 12.31 -5.92 13.06
N LYS A 132 13.38 -6.15 13.82
CA LYS A 132 14.10 -7.44 13.82
C LYS A 132 13.22 -8.59 14.32
N ARG A 133 12.40 -8.36 15.36
CA ARG A 133 11.43 -9.35 15.83
C ARG A 133 10.39 -9.67 14.77
N PHE A 134 9.86 -8.65 14.08
CA PHE A 134 8.90 -8.82 12.99
C PHE A 134 9.48 -9.66 11.86
N ASP A 135 10.72 -9.37 11.42
CA ASP A 135 11.43 -10.15 10.41
C ASP A 135 11.56 -11.63 10.81
N GLY A 136 11.89 -11.89 12.07
CA GLY A 136 11.93 -13.25 12.63
C GLY A 136 10.55 -13.96 12.59
N ALA A 137 9.48 -13.25 12.93
CA ALA A 137 8.12 -13.78 12.87
C ALA A 137 7.69 -14.12 11.43
N VAL A 138 7.99 -13.23 10.46
CA VAL A 138 7.77 -13.49 9.03
C VAL A 138 8.58 -14.69 8.55
N GLY A 139 9.85 -14.79 8.96
CA GLY A 139 10.71 -15.94 8.64
C GLY A 139 10.17 -17.27 9.17
N ALA A 140 9.65 -17.29 10.40
CA ALA A 140 9.02 -18.47 11.00
C ALA A 140 7.72 -18.83 10.26
N ALA A 141 6.87 -17.86 9.96
CA ALA A 141 5.64 -18.06 9.20
C ALA A 141 5.93 -18.62 7.80
N ARG A 142 6.94 -18.09 7.10
CA ARG A 142 7.37 -18.58 5.79
C ARG A 142 7.85 -20.04 5.84
N LYS A 143 8.61 -20.43 6.86
CA LYS A 143 9.03 -21.82 7.06
C LYS A 143 7.84 -22.75 7.26
N LYS A 144 6.83 -22.32 8.03
CA LYS A 144 5.61 -23.08 8.30
C LYS A 144 4.71 -23.22 7.07
N SER A 145 4.52 -22.15 6.31
CA SER A 145 3.63 -22.13 5.13
C SER A 145 4.24 -22.76 3.87
N GLY A 146 5.54 -23.03 3.87
CA GLY A 146 6.25 -23.52 2.70
C GLY A 146 6.49 -22.44 1.63
N LYS A 147 7.07 -22.85 0.49
CA LYS A 147 7.29 -21.93 -0.64
C LYS A 147 5.99 -21.77 -1.43
N ALA A 148 5.58 -20.54 -1.69
CA ALA A 148 4.49 -20.26 -2.62
C ALA A 148 4.79 -20.84 -4.00
N LYS A 149 3.78 -21.42 -4.65
CA LYS A 149 3.89 -21.92 -6.02
C LYS A 149 3.94 -20.73 -6.98
N ALA A 150 5.02 -20.63 -7.76
CA ALA A 150 5.10 -19.65 -8.83
C ALA A 150 4.09 -20.00 -9.94
N LEU A 151 3.36 -18.98 -10.43
CA LEU A 151 2.44 -19.08 -11.55
C LEU A 151 2.84 -18.07 -12.61
N LYS A 152 2.75 -18.46 -13.88
CA LYS A 152 2.85 -17.54 -15.02
C LYS A 152 1.54 -16.77 -15.17
N GLY A 153 1.59 -15.59 -15.79
CA GLY A 153 0.41 -14.73 -15.97
C GLY A 153 -0.76 -15.43 -16.67
N PHE A 154 -0.49 -16.25 -17.69
CA PHE A 154 -1.56 -16.99 -18.38
C PHE A 154 -2.17 -18.09 -17.52
N GLU A 155 -1.38 -18.78 -16.69
CA GLU A 155 -1.88 -19.81 -15.76
C GLU A 155 -2.75 -19.18 -14.67
N ALA A 156 -2.37 -17.99 -14.19
CA ALA A 156 -3.17 -17.22 -13.26
C ALA A 156 -4.49 -16.78 -13.90
N ALA A 157 -4.45 -16.28 -15.14
CA ALA A 157 -5.64 -15.90 -15.88
C ALA A 157 -6.60 -17.08 -16.10
N GLU A 158 -6.10 -18.25 -16.53
CA GLU A 158 -6.91 -19.47 -16.67
C GLU A 158 -7.60 -19.86 -15.37
N LYS A 159 -6.88 -19.76 -14.24
CA LYS A 159 -7.48 -20.01 -12.92
C LYS A 159 -8.57 -19.00 -12.58
N ILE A 160 -8.36 -17.72 -12.84
CA ILE A 160 -9.35 -16.66 -12.58
C ILE A 160 -10.62 -16.93 -13.40
N PHE A 161 -10.49 -17.15 -14.71
CA PHE A 161 -11.64 -17.38 -15.59
C PHE A 161 -12.34 -18.72 -15.36
N GLY A 162 -11.63 -19.71 -14.82
CA GLY A 162 -12.19 -21.01 -14.44
C GLY A 162 -12.76 -21.08 -13.02
N SER A 163 -12.72 -19.99 -12.25
CA SER A 163 -13.21 -19.96 -10.88
C SER A 163 -14.64 -19.46 -10.80
N GLU A 164 -15.37 -19.92 -9.78
CA GLU A 164 -16.65 -19.30 -9.40
C GLU A 164 -16.41 -17.95 -8.70
N TRP A 165 -17.46 -17.13 -8.64
CA TRP A 165 -17.42 -15.87 -7.90
C TRP A 165 -17.16 -16.12 -6.42
N ALA A 166 -16.11 -15.49 -5.88
CA ALA A 166 -15.77 -15.61 -4.46
C ALA A 166 -16.87 -15.07 -3.53
N GLU A 167 -17.64 -14.09 -4.00
CA GLU A 167 -18.74 -13.49 -3.26
C GLU A 167 -19.90 -13.05 -4.18
N GLN A 168 -21.07 -12.87 -3.57
CA GLN A 168 -22.24 -12.30 -4.23
C GLN A 168 -22.14 -10.78 -4.28
N VAL A 169 -22.72 -10.18 -5.33
CA VAL A 169 -22.79 -8.72 -5.42
C VAL A 169 -23.74 -8.17 -4.35
N LYS A 170 -23.25 -7.24 -3.54
CA LYS A 170 -24.06 -6.53 -2.54
C LYS A 170 -25.04 -5.53 -3.16
N GLY A 171 -24.84 -5.16 -4.42
CA GLY A 171 -25.56 -4.08 -5.09
C GLY A 171 -24.99 -2.70 -4.76
N VAL A 172 -25.67 -1.67 -5.24
CA VAL A 172 -25.30 -0.27 -5.03
C VAL A 172 -26.19 0.33 -3.95
N ASP A 173 -25.61 0.92 -2.90
CA ASP A 173 -26.38 1.69 -1.90
C ASP A 173 -26.97 2.93 -2.59
N GLU A 174 -28.30 3.00 -2.65
CA GLU A 174 -29.01 4.10 -3.29
C GLU A 174 -28.77 5.46 -2.60
N ARG A 175 -28.28 5.44 -1.36
CA ARG A 175 -27.93 6.62 -0.56
C ARG A 175 -26.47 7.01 -0.69
N ASP A 176 -25.66 6.27 -1.46
CA ASP A 176 -24.27 6.66 -1.70
C ASP A 176 -24.23 8.07 -2.31
N PRO A 177 -23.41 8.99 -1.76
CA PRO A 177 -23.39 10.40 -2.16
C PRO A 177 -22.97 10.64 -3.62
N VAL A 178 -22.33 9.67 -4.30
CA VAL A 178 -22.01 9.83 -5.74
C VAL A 178 -23.22 9.61 -6.65
N GLY A 179 -24.34 9.09 -6.13
CA GLY A 179 -25.60 8.99 -6.86
C GLY A 179 -25.63 7.98 -8.01
N LEU A 180 -24.58 7.15 -8.14
CA LEU A 180 -24.50 6.11 -9.16
C LEU A 180 -25.52 4.98 -8.91
N LYS A 181 -25.80 4.21 -9.96
CA LYS A 181 -26.81 3.14 -9.96
C LYS A 181 -26.21 1.85 -10.52
N THR A 182 -26.71 0.73 -10.02
CA THR A 182 -26.36 -0.61 -10.54
C THR A 182 -26.55 -0.66 -12.05
N GLY A 183 -25.61 -1.30 -12.75
CA GLY A 183 -25.65 -1.48 -14.20
C GLY A 183 -25.12 -0.27 -15.00
N GLN A 184 -24.85 0.86 -14.35
CA GLN A 184 -24.23 2.00 -15.03
C GLN A 184 -22.79 1.68 -15.43
N GLU A 185 -22.37 2.21 -16.57
CA GLU A 185 -20.97 2.17 -16.97
C GLU A 185 -20.19 3.27 -16.26
N VAL A 186 -19.13 2.88 -15.57
CA VAL A 186 -18.36 3.74 -14.70
C VAL A 186 -16.86 3.62 -14.99
N ILE A 187 -16.13 4.61 -14.51
CA ILE A 187 -14.68 4.62 -14.48
C ILE A 187 -14.23 4.65 -13.03
N VAL A 188 -13.25 3.81 -12.70
CA VAL A 188 -12.63 3.69 -11.38
C VAL A 188 -11.13 3.93 -11.51
N HIS A 189 -10.56 4.75 -10.63
CA HIS A 189 -9.11 4.95 -10.55
C HIS A 189 -8.68 5.44 -9.17
N PRO A 190 -7.42 5.20 -8.76
CA PRO A 190 -6.87 5.76 -7.53
C PRO A 190 -6.81 7.29 -7.58
N THR A 191 -6.85 7.94 -6.41
CA THR A 191 -6.80 9.41 -6.27
C THR A 191 -5.43 9.98 -5.93
N ASP A 192 -4.47 9.12 -5.58
CA ASP A 192 -3.17 9.51 -5.04
C ASP A 192 -2.02 9.30 -6.04
N SER A 193 -1.91 8.10 -6.62
CA SER A 193 -0.86 7.71 -7.57
C SER A 193 -1.42 6.77 -8.64
N GLY A 194 -0.81 6.75 -9.82
CA GLY A 194 -1.31 5.98 -10.95
C GLY A 194 -2.63 6.51 -11.53
N VAL A 195 -2.99 7.76 -11.20
CA VAL A 195 -4.29 8.40 -11.52
C VAL A 195 -4.64 8.43 -13.01
N THR A 196 -3.65 8.24 -13.88
CA THR A 196 -3.81 8.18 -15.34
C THR A 196 -4.30 6.82 -15.84
N HIS A 197 -4.21 5.77 -15.02
CA HIS A 197 -4.72 4.44 -15.33
C HIS A 197 -6.13 4.30 -14.79
N LYS A 198 -7.07 4.02 -15.69
CA LYS A 198 -8.51 4.02 -15.40
C LYS A 198 -9.10 2.68 -15.81
N ASP A 199 -9.77 2.04 -14.88
CA ASP A 199 -10.56 0.84 -15.15
C ASP A 199 -11.99 1.24 -15.51
N ARG A 200 -12.52 0.69 -16.60
CA ARG A 200 -13.87 0.96 -17.09
C ARG A 200 -14.69 -0.31 -17.07
N GLY A 201 -15.89 -0.26 -16.52
CA GLY A 201 -16.75 -1.42 -16.38
C GLY A 201 -18.17 -1.08 -15.95
N THR A 202 -18.98 -2.13 -15.79
CA THR A 202 -20.36 -2.02 -15.29
C THR A 202 -20.36 -2.04 -13.77
N LEU A 203 -20.95 -1.03 -13.13
CA LEU A 203 -21.05 -0.95 -11.68
C LEU A 203 -22.02 -2.02 -11.14
N VAL A 204 -21.53 -2.92 -10.30
CA VAL A 204 -22.34 -3.99 -9.68
C VAL A 204 -22.34 -3.95 -8.15
N GLY A 205 -21.39 -3.24 -7.55
CA GLY A 205 -21.32 -3.02 -6.11
C GLY A 205 -20.81 -1.63 -5.78
N LEU A 206 -21.45 -0.96 -4.81
CA LEU A 206 -20.99 0.32 -4.27
C LEU A 206 -21.57 0.52 -2.87
N ASP A 207 -20.70 0.58 -1.86
CA ASP A 207 -21.06 0.91 -0.49
C ASP A 207 -19.98 1.80 0.16
N GLY A 208 -20.06 2.00 1.47
CA GLY A 208 -19.10 2.82 2.22
C GLY A 208 -17.69 2.24 2.29
N GLU A 209 -17.49 0.97 1.90
CA GLU A 209 -16.21 0.26 2.02
C GLU A 209 -15.60 -0.06 0.66
N GLU A 210 -16.42 -0.30 -0.38
CA GLU A 210 -15.95 -0.91 -1.63
C GLU A 210 -16.69 -0.42 -2.88
N ILE A 211 -15.99 -0.48 -4.01
CA ILE A 211 -16.47 -0.32 -5.37
C ILE A 211 -16.22 -1.64 -6.11
N VAL A 212 -17.24 -2.18 -6.77
CA VAL A 212 -17.14 -3.41 -7.57
C VAL A 212 -17.65 -3.16 -8.98
N ILE A 213 -16.79 -3.38 -9.97
CA ILE A 213 -17.13 -3.28 -11.39
C ILE A 213 -16.96 -4.62 -12.10
N GLU A 214 -17.86 -4.93 -13.01
CA GLU A 214 -17.70 -6.01 -13.97
C GLU A 214 -17.01 -5.50 -15.24
N VAL A 215 -15.85 -6.07 -15.53
CA VAL A 215 -15.03 -5.74 -16.70
C VAL A 215 -15.13 -6.89 -17.69
N LYS A 216 -15.65 -6.59 -18.88
CA LYS A 216 -15.73 -7.55 -19.99
C LYS A 216 -14.38 -7.61 -20.72
N THR A 217 -13.84 -8.80 -20.84
CA THR A 217 -12.60 -9.10 -21.58
C THR A 217 -12.92 -10.06 -22.72
N GLU A 218 -11.96 -10.29 -23.61
CA GLU A 218 -12.10 -11.28 -24.71
C GLU A 218 -12.40 -12.70 -24.21
N LYS A 219 -11.94 -13.06 -23.01
CA LYS A 219 -12.06 -14.41 -22.44
C LYS A 219 -13.27 -14.58 -21.50
N GLY A 220 -13.90 -13.48 -21.11
CA GLY A 220 -14.99 -13.51 -20.13
C GLY A 220 -15.04 -12.25 -19.29
N THR A 221 -15.90 -12.28 -18.27
CA THR A 221 -16.09 -11.15 -17.35
C THR A 221 -15.31 -11.41 -16.07
N VAL A 222 -14.68 -10.38 -15.53
CA VAL A 222 -14.06 -10.40 -14.20
C VAL A 222 -14.69 -9.31 -13.33
N ARG A 223 -14.67 -9.49 -12.02
CA ARG A 223 -14.99 -8.43 -11.07
C ARG A 223 -13.70 -7.80 -10.56
N VAL A 224 -13.60 -6.49 -10.72
CA VAL A 224 -12.51 -5.69 -10.16
C VAL A 224 -13.06 -4.97 -8.94
N HIS A 225 -12.37 -5.16 -7.83
CA HIS A 225 -12.73 -4.65 -6.52
C HIS A 225 -11.72 -3.56 -6.14
N ALA A 226 -12.22 -2.41 -5.71
CA ALA A 226 -11.42 -1.30 -5.21
C ALA A 226 -11.99 -0.79 -3.88
N PRO A 227 -11.15 -0.41 -2.90
CA PRO A 227 -11.65 0.21 -1.68
C PRO A 227 -12.31 1.55 -2.00
N ARG A 228 -13.30 1.96 -1.19
CA ARG A 228 -13.95 3.27 -1.33
C ARG A 228 -12.99 4.41 -1.04
N HIS A 229 -12.14 4.22 -0.03
CA HIS A 229 -11.09 5.16 0.36
C HIS A 229 -9.94 5.13 -0.65
N GLY A 230 -9.44 6.30 -1.04
CA GLY A 230 -8.32 6.42 -1.99
C GLY A 230 -8.66 6.15 -3.45
N PHE A 231 -9.93 5.87 -3.78
CA PHE A 231 -10.40 5.66 -5.15
C PHE A 231 -11.57 6.56 -5.50
N ARG A 232 -11.59 6.96 -6.77
CA ARG A 232 -12.69 7.71 -7.38
C ARG A 232 -13.47 6.78 -8.28
N VAL A 233 -14.80 6.94 -8.26
CA VAL A 233 -15.73 6.34 -9.23
C VAL A 233 -16.64 7.42 -9.78
N PHE A 234 -16.87 7.42 -11.09
CA PHE A 234 -17.79 8.35 -11.76
C PHE A 234 -18.38 7.71 -13.02
N ALA A 235 -19.52 8.24 -13.50
CA ALA A 235 -20.16 7.76 -14.72
C ALA A 235 -19.24 7.97 -15.93
N ALA A 236 -19.10 6.97 -16.80
CA ALA A 236 -18.16 7.05 -17.93
C ALA A 236 -18.44 8.24 -18.87
N GLN A 237 -19.69 8.72 -18.94
CA GLN A 237 -20.04 9.89 -19.75
C GLN A 237 -19.42 11.20 -19.24
N GLU A 238 -19.06 11.26 -17.96
CA GLU A 238 -18.42 12.44 -17.35
C GLU A 238 -16.93 12.53 -17.62
N GLU A 239 -16.30 11.51 -18.21
CA GLU A 239 -14.86 11.51 -18.49
C GLU A 239 -14.44 12.68 -19.39
N THR A 240 -15.30 13.08 -20.33
CA THR A 240 -15.04 14.20 -21.24
C THR A 240 -15.04 15.58 -20.57
N LYS A 241 -15.43 15.65 -19.29
CA LYS A 241 -15.54 16.89 -18.51
C LYS A 241 -14.41 17.09 -17.50
N LEU A 242 -13.48 16.14 -17.39
CA LEU A 242 -12.33 16.16 -16.49
C LEU A 242 -11.03 16.32 -17.28
#